data_AF-A0A533XI32-F1
#
_entry.id   AF-A0A533XI32-F1
#
_cell.length_a   1.000
_cell.length_b   1.000
_cell.length_c   1.000
_cell.angle_alpha   90.00
_cell.angle_beta   90.00
_cell.angle_gamma   90.00
#
_symmetry.space_group_name_H-M   'P 1'
#
loop_
_entity.id
_entity.type
_entity.pdbx_description
1 polymer ?
#
loop_
_entity_poly.entity_id
_entity_poly.type
_entity_poly.pdbx_seq_one_letter_code
_entity_poly.pdbx_strand_id
1 'polypeptide(L)'
;MIVTCCCGSAMRAEALEEVSPLLYHLRLACIRCANWTRISGRLEEVEPMVTATLWSNEARHDVDRLPPYLAPMVRQETEDYAEKEGRCLITLALF
;
A
#
# COMPACT_ATOMS: atom_id res chain seq x y z
N MET A 1 5.68 6.34 -11.30
CA MET A 1 6.11 7.74 -11.14
C MET A 1 6.79 7.85 -9.77
N ILE A 2 7.98 8.45 -9.65
CA ILE A 2 8.69 8.51 -8.36
C ILE A 2 8.44 9.86 -7.70
N VAL A 3 7.90 9.86 -6.49
CA VAL A 3 7.72 11.08 -5.68
C VAL A 3 9.04 11.41 -4.99
N THR A 4 9.54 12.64 -5.18
CA THR A 4 10.79 13.12 -4.59
C THR A 4 10.52 14.09 -3.45
N CYS A 5 11.27 13.96 -2.35
CA CYS A 5 11.24 14.93 -1.27
C CYS A 5 12.10 16.16 -1.60
N CYS A 6 11.87 17.30 -0.94
CA CYS A 6 12.66 18.53 -1.11
C CYS A 6 14.17 18.36 -0.80
N CYS A 7 14.56 17.32 -0.07
CA CYS A 7 15.97 16.97 0.16
C CYS A 7 16.63 16.22 -1.01
N GLY A 8 15.91 16.00 -2.11
CA GLY A 8 16.37 15.32 -3.32
C GLY A 8 16.32 13.78 -3.25
N SER A 9 15.87 13.19 -2.15
CA SER A 9 15.74 11.73 -2.00
C SER A 9 14.33 11.24 -2.41
N ALA A 10 14.26 10.00 -2.89
CA ALA A 10 12.98 9.35 -3.20
C ALA A 10 12.16 9.16 -1.92
N MET A 11 10.84 9.25 -2.07
CA MET A 11 9.90 8.96 -1.00
C MET A 11 9.45 7.51 -1.09
N ARG A 12 9.41 6.84 0.05
CA ARG A 12 8.96 5.46 0.19
C ARG A 12 7.51 5.46 0.65
N ALA A 13 6.70 4.61 0.05
CA ALA A 13 5.35 4.32 0.54
C ALA A 13 5.42 3.57 1.88
N GLU A 14 4.83 4.16 2.92
CA GLU A 14 4.87 3.66 4.29
C GLU A 14 3.56 2.98 4.67
N ALA A 15 2.42 3.59 4.32
CA ALA A 15 1.10 3.06 4.66
C ALA A 15 0.05 3.54 3.64
N LEU A 16 -0.97 2.70 3.43
CA LEU A 16 -2.17 3.04 2.68
C LEU A 16 -3.38 2.91 3.61
N GLU A 17 -4.11 4.00 3.79
CA GLU A 17 -5.40 4.03 4.49
C GLU A 17 -6.51 4.10 3.43
N GLU A 18 -7.46 3.17 3.44
CA GLU A 18 -8.65 3.22 2.59
C GLU A 18 -9.76 3.93 3.39
N VAL A 19 -10.23 5.07 2.86
CA VAL A 19 -11.24 5.92 3.54
C VAL A 19 -12.61 5.65 2.94
N SER A 20 -12.64 5.37 1.64
CA SER A 20 -13.83 5.03 0.87
C SER A 20 -13.41 4.33 -0.43
N PRO A 21 -14.33 3.66 -1.15
CA PRO A 21 -14.00 2.99 -2.42
C PRO A 21 -13.38 3.91 -3.49
N LEU A 22 -13.59 5.23 -3.37
CA LEU A 22 -13.09 6.25 -4.28
C LEU A 22 -12.00 7.13 -3.66
N LEU A 23 -11.61 6.90 -2.40
CA LEU A 23 -10.68 7.74 -1.67
C LEU A 23 -9.71 6.91 -0.82
N TYR A 24 -8.44 6.97 -1.21
CA TYR A 24 -7.32 6.34 -0.55
C TYR A 24 -6.33 7.42 -0.10
N HIS A 25 -5.76 7.24 1.08
CA HIS A 25 -4.71 8.07 1.64
C HIS A 25 -3.39 7.29 1.65
N LEU A 26 -2.49 7.64 0.74
CA LEU A 26 -1.14 7.11 0.71
C LEU A 26 -0.22 7.98 1.56
N ARG A 27 0.41 7.38 2.56
CA ARG A 27 1.45 8.01 3.37
C ARG A 27 2.81 7.67 2.79
N LEU A 28 3.54 8.70 2.38
CA LEU A 28 4.90 8.59 1.88
C LEU A 28 5.86 9.21 2.89
N ALA A 29 6.97 8.54 3.16
CA ALA A 29 8.04 9.04 4.02
C ALA A 29 9.35 9.10 3.24
N CYS A 30 10.10 10.18 3.42
CA CYS A 30 11.42 10.32 2.84
C CYS A 30 12.42 9.40 3.55
N ILE A 31 13.16 8.62 2.77
CA ILE A 31 14.18 7.70 3.28
C ILE A 31 15.36 8.40 4.00
N ARG A 32 15.51 9.72 3.84
CA ARG A 32 16.68 10.47 4.32
C ARG A 32 16.35 11.45 5.44
N CYS A 33 15.40 12.35 5.22
CA CYS A 33 15.08 13.41 6.18
C CYS A 33 13.86 13.12 7.06
N ALA A 34 13.27 11.93 6.92
CA ALA A 34 12.05 11.53 7.64
C ALA A 34 10.84 12.48 7.45
N ASN A 35 10.90 13.37 6.45
CA ASN A 35 9.72 14.15 6.08
C ASN A 35 8.64 13.23 5.54
N TRP A 36 7.39 13.52 5.85
CA TRP A 36 6.26 12.71 5.42
C TRP A 36 5.27 13.58 4.66
N THR A 37 4.61 12.99 3.68
CA THR A 37 3.45 13.60 3.03
C THR A 37 2.33 12.59 2.92
N ARG A 38 1.10 13.10 2.92
CA ARG A 38 -0.10 12.33 2.63
C ARG A 38 -0.60 12.73 1.26
N ILE A 39 -0.83 11.74 0.40
CA ILE A 39 -1.45 11.92 -0.91
C ILE A 39 -2.83 11.29 -0.84
N SER A 40 -3.84 12.06 -1.19
CA SER A 40 -5.23 11.60 -1.24
C SER A 40 -5.64 11.48 -2.70
N GLY A 41 -6.20 10.35 -3.09
CA GLY A 41 -6.63 10.09 -4.46
C GLY A 41 -7.33 8.75 -4.62
N ARG A 42 -7.61 8.36 -5.87
CA ARG A 42 -8.12 7.02 -6.20
C ARG A 42 -6.99 6.00 -6.24
N LEU A 43 -7.33 4.71 -6.21
CA LEU A 43 -6.35 3.62 -6.26
C LEU A 43 -5.41 3.74 -7.47
N GLU A 44 -5.96 3.99 -8.66
CA GLU A 44 -5.21 4.17 -9.92
C GLU A 44 -4.23 5.36 -9.89
N GLU A 45 -4.49 6.38 -9.07
CA GLU A 45 -3.64 7.58 -8.96
C GLU A 45 -2.50 7.36 -7.97
N VAL A 46 -2.74 6.56 -6.92
CA VAL A 46 -1.76 6.28 -5.85
C VAL A 46 -0.86 5.07 -6.16
N GLU A 47 -1.36 4.05 -6.87
CA GLU A 47 -0.63 2.86 -7.27
C GLU A 47 0.72 3.14 -7.95
N PRO A 48 0.83 4.05 -8.94
CA PRO A 48 2.12 4.32 -9.59
C PRO A 48 3.16 5.00 -8.69
N MET A 49 2.78 5.46 -7.49
CA MET A 49 3.67 6.07 -6.50
C MET A 49 4.24 5.06 -5.50
N VAL A 50 3.70 3.84 -5.50
CA VAL A 50 4.11 2.75 -4.63
C VAL A 50 5.21 1.95 -5.31
N THR A 51 6.38 1.92 -4.68
CA THR A 51 7.59 1.29 -5.25
C THR A 51 7.85 -0.12 -4.72
N ALA A 52 7.07 -0.58 -3.74
CA ALA A 52 7.20 -1.89 -3.12
C ALA A 52 5.82 -2.39 -2.69
N THR A 53 5.63 -3.70 -2.58
CA THR A 53 4.37 -4.31 -2.14
C THR A 53 3.90 -3.72 -0.81
N LEU A 54 2.73 -3.09 -0.83
CA LEU A 54 2.16 -2.41 0.32
C LEU A 54 0.72 -2.85 0.52
N TRP A 55 0.41 -3.22 1.76
CA TRP A 55 -0.91 -3.62 2.21
C TRP A 55 -1.68 -2.41 2.72
N SER A 56 -2.96 -2.30 2.36
CA SER A 56 -3.86 -1.35 3.00
C SER A 56 -4.09 -1.74 4.46
N ASN A 57 -4.35 -0.73 5.31
CA ASN A 57 -4.62 -0.98 6.72
C ASN A 57 -5.83 -1.87 6.92
N GLU A 58 -6.90 -1.69 6.13
CA GLU A 58 -8.07 -2.56 6.22
C GLU A 58 -7.80 -3.98 5.71
N ALA A 59 -7.09 -4.17 4.59
CA ALA A 59 -6.74 -5.51 4.11
C ALA A 59 -5.87 -6.25 5.14
N ARG A 60 -4.94 -5.54 5.78
CA ARG A 60 -4.15 -6.09 6.88
C ARG A 60 -5.01 -6.42 8.09
N HIS A 61 -6.00 -5.59 8.42
CA HIS A 61 -6.91 -5.82 9.53
C HIS A 61 -7.77 -7.06 9.32
N ASP A 62 -8.28 -7.28 8.10
CA ASP A 62 -9.09 -8.47 7.79
C ASP A 62 -8.27 -9.76 7.85
N VAL A 63 -7.05 -9.76 7.30
CA VAL A 63 -6.14 -10.92 7.39
C VAL A 63 -5.75 -11.23 8.84
N ASP A 64 -5.55 -10.21 9.68
CA ASP A 64 -5.21 -10.39 11.10
C ASP A 64 -6.37 -11.00 11.91
N ARG A 65 -7.62 -10.80 11.47
CA ARG A 65 -8.81 -11.42 12.09
C ARG A 65 -8.99 -12.88 11.71
N LEU A 66 -8.29 -13.38 10.69
CA LEU A 66 -8.35 -14.78 10.31
C LEU A 66 -7.68 -15.67 11.38
N PRO A 67 -8.11 -16.93 11.50
CA PRO A 67 -7.42 -17.90 12.32
C PRO A 67 -5.93 -18.01 11.98
N PRO A 68 -5.06 -18.33 12.95
CA PRO A 68 -3.60 -18.28 12.79
C PRO A 68 -3.05 -19.25 11.73
N TYR A 69 -3.80 -20.29 11.37
CA TYR A 69 -3.45 -21.21 10.29
C TYR A 69 -3.87 -20.70 8.89
N LEU A 70 -4.87 -19.82 8.80
CA LEU A 70 -5.34 -19.24 7.54
C LEU A 70 -4.63 -17.92 7.19
N ALA A 71 -4.31 -17.09 8.19
CA ALA A 71 -3.67 -15.79 7.99
C ALA A 71 -2.39 -15.83 7.12
N PRO A 72 -1.42 -16.74 7.35
CA PRO A 72 -0.23 -16.81 6.50
C PRO A 72 -0.51 -17.36 5.10
N MET A 73 -1.47 -18.28 4.96
CA MET A 73 -1.86 -18.83 3.65
C MET A 73 -2.51 -17.76 2.78
N VAL A 74 -3.46 -17.02 3.34
CA VAL A 74 -4.14 -15.93 2.64
C VAL A 74 -3.16 -14.83 2.25
N ARG A 75 -2.25 -14.44 3.16
CA ARG A 75 -1.21 -13.45 2.85
C ARG A 75 -0.36 -13.85 1.64
N GLN A 76 0.10 -15.12 1.59
CA GLN A 76 0.89 -15.62 0.46
C GLN A 76 0.09 -15.61 -0.84
N GLU A 77 -1.15 -16.14 -0.82
CA GLU A 77 -2.00 -16.16 -2.02
C GLU A 77 -2.26 -14.74 -2.56
N THR A 78 -2.50 -13.76 -1.68
CA THR A 78 -2.71 -12.37 -2.10
C THR A 78 -1.43 -11.73 -2.64
N GLU A 79 -0.27 -12.02 -2.04
CA GLU A 79 1.03 -11.55 -2.55
C GLU A 79 1.36 -12.15 -3.92
N ASP A 80 1.12 -13.46 -4.10
CA ASP A 80 1.29 -14.15 -5.39
C ASP A 80 0.33 -13.63 -6.46
N TYR A 81 -0.92 -13.33 -6.08
CA TYR A 81 -1.91 -12.74 -6.97
C TYR A 81 -1.51 -11.31 -7.39
N ALA A 82 -1.05 -10.50 -6.44
CA ALA A 82 -0.57 -9.15 -6.72
C ALA A 82 0.66 -9.17 -7.63
N GLU A 83 1.60 -10.08 -7.42
CA GLU A 83 2.76 -10.27 -8.29
C GLU A 83 2.34 -10.69 -9.71
N LYS A 84 1.38 -11.62 -9.85
CA LYS A 84 0.85 -12.05 -11.15
C LYS A 84 0.12 -10.93 -11.91
N GLU A 85 -0.64 -10.09 -11.21
CA GLU A 85 -1.30 -8.93 -11.80
C GLU A 85 -0.32 -7.75 -12.04
N GLY A 86 0.92 -7.83 -11.55
CA GLY A 86 1.88 -6.72 -11.59
C GLY A 86 1.49 -5.54 -10.69
N ARG A 87 0.60 -5.76 -9.72
CA ARG A 87 0.15 -4.74 -8.78
C ARG A 87 1.02 -4.74 -7.54
N CYS A 88 1.43 -3.55 -7.11
CA CYS A 88 2.19 -3.38 -5.86
C CYS A 88 1.30 -3.01 -4.66
N LEU A 89 0.00 -2.80 -4.87
CA LEU A 89 -0.95 -2.41 -3.83
C LEU A 89 -1.95 -3.53 -3.57
N ILE A 90 -2.03 -3.95 -2.31
CA ILE A 90 -2.99 -4.94 -1.83
C ILE A 90 -4.07 -4.20 -1.03
N THR A 91 -5.26 -4.07 -1.61
CA THR A 91 -6.45 -3.43 -1.01
C THR A 91 -7.55 -4.46 -0.72
N LEU A 92 -8.58 -4.07 0.03
CA LEU A 92 -9.72 -4.96 0.30
C LEU A 92 -10.48 -5.36 -0.98
N ALA A 93 -10.47 -4.52 -2.01
CA ALA A 93 -11.13 -4.81 -3.27
C ALA A 93 -10.49 -5.99 -4.06
N LEU A 94 -9.31 -6.46 -3.66
CA LEU A 94 -8.65 -7.63 -4.24
C LEU A 94 -9.07 -8.95 -3.55
N PHE A 95 -9.80 -8.88 -2.44
CA PHE A 95 -10.43 -10.02 -1.76
C PHE A 95 -11.85 -10.26 -2.30
#